data_AF-A0A846DFU4-F1
#
_entry.id   AF-A0A846DFU4-F1
#
_cell.length_a   1.000
_cell.length_b   1.000
_cell.length_c   1.000
_cell.angle_alpha   90.00
_cell.angle_beta   90.00
_cell.angle_gamma   90.00
#
_symmetry.space_group_name_H-M   'P 1'
#
loop_
_entity.id
_entity.type
_entity.pdbx_description
1 polymer ?
#
loop_
_entity_poly.entity_id
_entity_poly.type
_entity_poly.pdbx_seq_one_letter_code
_entity_poly.pdbx_strand_id
1 'polypeptide(L)' 'ELNAVAVNPWFKTLTAENVKAIQSAGFKVYTYTVNEPEDIARMREFGVDGIFINYPERAM' A
#
# COMPACT_ATOMS: atom_id res chain seq x y z
N GLU A 1 -6.07 -15.08 17.60
CA GLU A 1 -6.57 -14.20 16.51
C GLU A 1 -6.05 -12.79 16.73
N LEU A 2 -5.73 -12.04 15.67
CA LEU A 2 -4.98 -10.76 15.78
C LEU A 2 -5.88 -9.50 15.77
N ASN A 3 -7.18 -9.61 15.50
CA ASN A 3 -8.13 -8.49 15.39
C ASN A 3 -7.63 -7.35 14.48
N ALA A 4 -6.89 -7.70 13.43
CA ALA A 4 -6.30 -6.73 12.51
C ALA A 4 -7.38 -6.14 11.59
N VAL A 5 -7.21 -4.87 11.23
CA VAL A 5 -8.08 -4.17 10.26
C VAL A 5 -7.35 -3.87 8.94
N ALA A 6 -6.04 -4.08 8.91
CA ALA A 6 -5.17 -3.77 7.78
C ALA A 6 -3.97 -4.72 7.74
N VAL A 7 -3.40 -4.87 6.54
CA VAL A 7 -2.13 -5.54 6.30
C VAL A 7 -1.16 -4.51 5.72
N ASN A 8 0.05 -4.47 6.29
CA ASN A 8 1.03 -3.45 5.95
C ASN A 8 2.30 -4.07 5.36
N PRO A 9 2.28 -4.55 4.10
CA PRO A 9 3.44 -5.20 3.49
C PRO A 9 4.46 -4.17 2.99
N TRP A 10 5.67 -4.65 2.71
CA TRP A 10 6.68 -3.85 2.00
C TRP A 10 6.26 -3.64 0.55
N PHE A 11 6.34 -2.41 0.04
CA PHE A 11 5.71 -2.06 -1.24
C PHE A 11 6.25 -2.86 -2.44
N LYS A 12 7.48 -3.35 -2.37
CA LYS A 12 8.10 -4.16 -3.44
C LYS A 12 7.53 -5.56 -3.56
N THR A 13 6.76 -6.03 -2.58
CA THR A 13 6.07 -7.32 -2.66
C THR A 13 4.64 -7.19 -3.15
N LEU A 14 4.15 -5.97 -3.37
CA LEU A 14 2.79 -5.74 -3.83
C LEU A 14 2.66 -5.91 -5.35
N THR A 15 1.51 -6.42 -5.74
CA THR A 15 1.00 -6.43 -7.12
C THR A 15 -0.46 -5.99 -7.07
N ALA A 16 -0.99 -5.45 -8.16
CA ALA A 16 -2.43 -5.10 -8.20
C ALA A 16 -3.35 -6.28 -7.84
N GLU A 17 -2.95 -7.50 -8.22
CA GLU A 17 -3.69 -8.72 -7.89
C GLU A 17 -3.72 -9.00 -6.38
N ASN A 18 -2.56 -8.93 -5.70
CA ASN A 18 -2.52 -9.24 -4.28
C ASN A 18 -3.13 -8.13 -3.41
N VAL A 19 -3.04 -6.87 -3.83
CA VAL A 19 -3.74 -5.75 -3.18
C VAL A 19 -5.25 -6.00 -3.21
N LYS A 20 -5.79 -6.34 -4.39
CA LYS A 20 -7.21 -6.67 -4.55
C LYS A 20 -7.62 -7.90 -3.72
N ALA A 21 -6.77 -8.92 -3.65
CA ALA A 21 -7.05 -10.11 -2.85
C ALA A 21 -7.13 -9.79 -1.35
N ILE A 22 -6.21 -8.98 -0.83
CA ILE A 22 -6.22 -8.54 0.58
C ILE A 22 -7.46 -7.70 0.88
N GLN A 23 -7.81 -6.76 0.00
CA GLN A 23 -9.01 -5.93 0.15
C GLN A 23 -10.29 -6.75 0.08
N SER A 24 -10.35 -7.76 -0.79
CA SER A 24 -11.50 -8.67 -0.89
C SER A 24 -11.66 -9.54 0.36
N ALA A 25 -10.58 -9.77 1.11
CA ALA A 25 -10.62 -10.42 2.42
C ALA A 25 -11.04 -9.47 3.57
N GLY A 26 -11.34 -8.20 3.27
CA GLY A 26 -11.86 -7.22 4.23
C GLY A 26 -10.80 -6.38 4.94
N PHE A 27 -9.53 -6.47 4.52
CA PHE A 27 -8.44 -5.69 5.10
C PHE A 27 -8.07 -4.49 4.25
N LYS A 28 -7.67 -3.39 4.90
CA LYS A 28 -6.99 -2.29 4.20
C LYS A 28 -5.53 -2.64 3.90
N VAL A 29 -4.95 -2.02 2.87
CA VAL A 29 -3.54 -2.18 2.50
C VAL A 29 -2.81 -0.86 2.71
N TYR A 30 -1.95 -0.78 3.73
CA TYR A 30 -1.09 0.37 3.99
C TYR A 30 0.38 0.00 3.88
N THR A 31 1.07 0.42 2.83
CA THR A 31 2.43 -0.09 2.54
C THR A 31 3.54 0.87 2.93
N TYR A 32 4.73 0.36 3.23
CA TYR A 32 5.90 1.15 3.62
C TYR A 32 7.16 0.73 2.85
N THR A 33 8.23 1.53 2.81
CA THR A 33 8.24 3.01 2.85
C THR A 33 8.44 3.47 1.42
N VAL A 34 7.49 4.23 0.88
CA VAL A 34 7.42 4.56 -0.55
C VAL A 34 7.90 5.99 -0.74
N ASN A 35 9.15 6.19 -1.16
CA ASN A 35 9.77 7.52 -1.22
C ASN A 35 9.96 8.07 -2.64
N GLU A 36 9.96 7.20 -3.66
CA GLU A 36 10.24 7.59 -5.04
C GLU A 36 8.94 7.85 -5.81
N PRO A 37 8.85 8.94 -6.62
CA PRO A 37 7.64 9.31 -7.36
C PRO A 37 7.06 8.18 -8.22
N GLU A 38 7.91 7.39 -8.86
CA GLU A 38 7.49 6.27 -9.71
C GLU A 38 6.85 5.15 -8.89
N ASP A 39 7.36 4.89 -7.69
CA ASP A 39 6.79 3.90 -6.78
C ASP A 39 5.48 4.40 -6.16
N ILE A 40 5.38 5.71 -5.86
CA ILE A 40 4.13 6.34 -5.39
C ILE A 40 3.04 6.19 -6.46
N ALA A 41 3.36 6.51 -7.72
CA ALA A 41 2.44 6.34 -8.84
C ALA A 41 2.00 4.88 -8.98
N ARG A 42 2.94 3.93 -8.93
CA ARG A 42 2.64 2.50 -8.98
C ARG A 42 1.74 2.03 -7.84
N MET A 43 1.96 2.51 -6.62
CA MET A 43 1.10 2.15 -5.48
C MET A 43 -0.33 2.70 -5.63
N ARG A 44 -0.48 3.90 -6.20
CA ARG A 44 -1.80 4.44 -6.57
C ARG A 44 -2.47 3.58 -7.63
N GLU A 45 -1.74 3.15 -8.66
CA GLU A 45 -2.25 2.25 -9.70
C GLU A 45 -2.67 0.89 -9.14
N PHE A 46 -1.93 0.35 -8.17
CA PHE A 46 -2.29 -0.91 -7.49
C PHE A 46 -3.51 -0.76 -6.57
N GLY A 47 -3.92 0.47 -6.26
CA GLY A 47 -5.11 0.75 -5.45
C GLY A 47 -4.92 0.52 -3.95
N VAL A 48 -3.70 0.72 -3.42
CA VAL A 48 -3.47 0.65 -1.96
C VAL A 48 -4.27 1.74 -1.23
N ASP A 49 -4.69 1.45 0.00
CA ASP A 49 -5.46 2.38 0.83
C ASP A 49 -4.59 3.51 1.41
N GLY A 50 -3.26 3.34 1.40
CA GLY A 50 -2.32 4.36 1.85
C GLY A 50 -0.85 3.93 1.76
N ILE A 51 0.03 4.92 1.84
CA ILE A 51 1.49 4.72 1.87
C ILE A 51 2.09 5.39 3.10
N PHE A 52 3.11 4.77 3.67
CA PHE A 52 4.04 5.42 4.58
C PHE A 52 5.19 5.99 3.76
N ILE A 53 5.46 7.29 3.90
CA ILE A 53 6.43 8.04 3.11
C ILE A 53 7.19 9.02 4.03
N ASN A 54 8.49 9.19 3.78
CA ASN A 54 9.32 10.12 4.56
C ASN A 54 9.21 11.58 4.07
N TYR A 55 8.72 11.77 2.84
CA TYR A 55 8.62 13.03 2.11
C TYR A 55 7.16 13.26 1.63
N PRO A 56 6.23 13.61 2.53
CA PRO A 56 4.79 13.72 2.20
C PRO A 56 4.49 14.63 1.01
N GLU A 57 5.29 15.67 0.79
CA GLU A 57 5.18 16.61 -0.32
C GLU A 57 5.28 15.94 -1.70
N ARG A 58 5.90 14.76 -1.80
CA ARG A 58 6.00 13.99 -3.05
C ARG A 58 4.73 13.22 -3.39
N ALA A 59 3.82 13.07 -2.44
CA ALA A 59 2.57 12.33 -2.60
C ALA A 59 1.33 13.26 -2.62
N MET A 60 1.51 14.58 -2.56
CA MET A 60 0.43 15.56 -2.64
C MET A 60 0.02 15.88 -4.07
#